data_AF-A0A1G5QLY2-F1
#
_entry.id   AF-A0A1G5QLY2-F1
#
_cell.length_a   1.000
_cell.length_b   1.000
_cell.length_c   1.000
_cell.angle_alpha   90.00
_cell.angle_beta   90.00
_cell.angle_gamma   90.00
#
_symmetry.space_group_name_H-M   'P 1'
#
loop_
_entity.id
_entity.type
_entity.pdbx_description
1 polymer ?
#
loop_
_entity_poly.entity_id
_entity_poly.type
_entity_poly.pdbx_seq_one_letter_code
_entity_poly.pdbx_strand_id
1 'polypeptide(L)'
;MTMPIRSCDSNLPHLEGSTRDGTRLWMETTIRMIPLLFAMALVACASMPPAQEMSDARQAIHAAREAHAERHASQYLDQAETFLEQAARDLEHGEYERARRYATAAKAAAISARDHALATAQ
;
A
#
# COMPACT_ATOMS: atom_id res chain seq x y z
N MET A 1 -69.24 -9.06 -14.47
CA MET A 1 -68.53 -7.88 -15.00
C MET A 1 -67.69 -8.35 -16.17
N THR A 2 -68.04 -7.96 -17.39
CA THR A 2 -67.54 -8.60 -18.62
C THR A 2 -67.48 -7.60 -19.78
N MET A 3 -66.26 -7.20 -20.17
CA MET A 3 -65.89 -6.63 -21.49
C MET A 3 -66.63 -5.32 -21.92
N PRO A 4 -66.33 -4.69 -23.09
CA PRO A 4 -65.23 -4.93 -24.05
C PRO A 4 -64.35 -3.71 -24.44
N ILE A 5 -63.18 -4.06 -24.99
CA ILE A 5 -62.36 -3.39 -26.01
C ILE A 5 -62.98 -2.26 -26.89
N ARG A 6 -62.17 -1.21 -27.15
CA ARG A 6 -61.85 -0.80 -28.55
C ARG A 6 -60.53 -0.01 -28.67
N SER A 7 -59.85 -0.21 -29.80
CA SER A 7 -58.65 0.49 -30.27
C SER A 7 -59.02 1.56 -31.33
N CYS A 8 -58.01 2.15 -31.99
CA CYS A 8 -58.03 3.22 -33.01
C CYS A 8 -58.11 4.65 -32.41
N ASP A 9 -57.45 5.70 -32.93
CA ASP A 9 -56.38 5.88 -33.95
C ASP A 9 -55.88 7.36 -33.92
N SER A 10 -54.80 7.86 -34.54
CA SER A 10 -53.71 7.30 -35.39
C SER A 10 -52.47 8.24 -35.36
N ASN A 11 -51.42 7.90 -36.14
CA ASN A 11 -50.41 8.79 -36.77
C ASN A 11 -49.80 10.00 -36.01
N LEU A 12 -48.47 9.95 -35.82
CA LEU A 12 -47.58 10.82 -36.62
C LEU A 12 -46.16 10.22 -36.72
N PRO A 13 -45.50 10.23 -37.91
CA PRO A 13 -44.10 9.85 -38.03
C PRO A 13 -43.16 11.05 -37.86
N HIS A 14 -42.02 10.86 -37.19
CA HIS A 14 -40.83 11.65 -37.48
C HIS A 14 -39.56 10.81 -37.40
N LEU A 15 -38.64 11.11 -38.32
CA LEU A 15 -37.39 10.41 -38.52
C LEU A 15 -36.29 11.15 -37.73
N GLU A 16 -35.70 10.51 -36.74
CA GLU A 16 -34.35 10.87 -36.28
C GLU A 16 -33.46 9.62 -36.36
N GLY A 17 -32.48 9.69 -37.25
CA GLY A 17 -31.47 8.65 -37.43
C GLY A 17 -30.13 9.05 -36.84
N SER A 18 -29.14 8.18 -37.07
CA SER A 18 -27.71 8.49 -37.01
C SER A 18 -27.12 8.90 -35.64
N THR A 19 -26.47 7.94 -34.99
CA THR A 19 -25.04 7.97 -34.57
C THR A 19 -24.74 7.03 -33.38
N ARG A 20 -24.99 5.72 -33.55
CA ARG A 20 -24.51 4.68 -32.61
C ARG A 20 -23.10 4.15 -32.92
N ASP A 21 -22.26 4.96 -33.56
CA ASP A 21 -20.89 4.58 -33.97
C ASP A 21 -19.77 5.42 -33.31
N GLY A 22 -20.11 6.50 -32.62
CA GLY A 22 -19.12 7.39 -31.98
C GLY A 22 -18.35 6.77 -30.81
N THR A 23 -18.92 5.80 -30.10
CA THR A 23 -18.33 5.25 -28.85
C THR A 23 -17.39 4.06 -29.07
N ARG A 24 -17.46 3.37 -30.21
CA ARG A 24 -16.61 2.19 -30.48
C ARG A 24 -15.15 2.56 -30.79
N LEU A 25 -14.89 3.60 -31.58
CA LEU A 25 -13.50 3.99 -31.92
C LEU A 25 -12.70 4.49 -30.72
N TRP A 26 -13.34 5.17 -29.75
CA TRP A 26 -12.70 5.64 -28.53
C TRP A 26 -12.31 4.49 -27.58
N MET A 27 -13.09 3.40 -27.55
CA MET A 27 -12.82 2.23 -26.69
C MET A 27 -11.61 1.41 -27.21
N GLU A 28 -11.55 1.15 -28.51
CA GLU A 28 -10.47 0.36 -29.13
C GLU A 28 -9.09 1.04 -29.03
N THR A 29 -9.06 2.37 -29.14
CA THR A 29 -7.81 3.15 -29.01
C THR A 29 -7.35 3.27 -27.55
N THR A 30 -8.27 3.46 -26.59
CA THR A 30 -7.90 3.49 -25.16
C THR A 30 -7.38 2.14 -24.67
N ILE A 31 -8.00 1.01 -25.05
CA ILE A 31 -7.54 -0.34 -24.65
C ILE A 31 -6.08 -0.60 -25.05
N ARG A 32 -5.64 -0.13 -26.23
CA ARG A 32 -4.23 -0.26 -26.67
C ARG A 32 -3.25 0.65 -25.93
N MET A 33 -3.72 1.75 -25.35
CA MET A 33 -2.87 2.68 -24.59
C MET A 33 -2.68 2.25 -23.12
N ILE A 34 -3.61 1.46 -22.55
CA ILE A 34 -3.52 0.93 -21.19
C ILE A 34 -2.17 0.22 -20.90
N PRO A 35 -1.70 -0.77 -21.68
CA PRO A 35 -0.44 -1.45 -21.39
C PRO A 35 0.78 -0.52 -21.50
N LEU A 36 0.75 0.45 -22.43
CA LEU A 36 1.82 1.44 -22.59
C LEU A 36 1.91 2.38 -21.38
N LEU A 37 0.75 2.82 -20.86
CA LEU A 37 0.65 3.69 -19.70
C LEU A 37 1.01 2.95 -18.41
N PHE A 38 0.66 1.67 -18.30
CA PHE A 38 1.06 0.78 -17.20
C PHE A 38 2.57 0.51 -17.21
N ALA A 39 3.18 0.35 -18.38
CA ALA A 39 4.64 0.18 -18.51
C ALA A 39 5.42 1.43 -18.05
N MET A 40 4.92 2.63 -18.31
CA MET A 40 5.54 3.87 -17.80
C MET A 40 5.47 4.00 -16.27
N ALA A 41 4.41 3.52 -15.63
CA ALA A 41 4.24 3.60 -14.18
C ALA A 41 5.28 2.75 -13.39
N LEU A 42 5.85 1.72 -14.01
CA LEU A 42 6.77 0.78 -13.37
C LEU A 42 8.22 1.31 -13.20
N VAL A 43 8.57 2.44 -13.84
CA VAL A 43 9.95 2.97 -13.88
C VAL A 43 10.27 3.89 -12.69
N ALA A 44 9.28 4.28 -11.88
CA ALA A 44 9.43 5.33 -10.86
C ALA A 44 9.99 4.88 -9.48
N CYS A 45 10.13 3.58 -9.22
CA CYS A 45 10.33 3.05 -7.85
C CYS A 45 11.79 2.93 -7.38
N ALA A 46 12.73 3.73 -7.90
CA ALA A 46 14.16 3.62 -7.55
C ALA A 46 14.60 4.47 -6.34
N SER A 47 13.84 5.50 -5.96
CA SER A 47 14.26 6.54 -4.99
C SER A 47 13.17 6.90 -3.96
N MET A 48 12.35 5.93 -3.58
CA MET A 48 11.24 6.12 -2.63
C MET A 48 11.70 5.88 -1.17
N PRO A 49 11.27 6.69 -0.18
CA PRO A 49 11.65 6.52 1.21
C PRO A 49 11.28 5.12 1.77
N PRO A 50 12.10 4.51 2.65
CA PRO A 50 11.92 3.14 3.15
C PRO A 50 10.83 3.04 4.24
N ALA A 51 9.63 3.55 3.96
CA ALA A 51 8.53 3.63 4.92
C ALA A 51 8.06 2.26 5.46
N GLN A 52 8.18 1.21 4.63
CA GLN A 52 7.84 -0.17 5.01
C GLN A 52 8.79 -0.71 6.10
N GLU A 53 10.11 -0.67 5.87
CA GLU A 53 11.11 -1.12 6.85
C GLU A 53 11.00 -0.37 8.19
N MET A 54 10.69 0.93 8.13
CA MET A 54 10.43 1.77 9.30
C MET A 54 9.18 1.31 10.09
N SER A 55 8.13 0.86 9.39
CA SER A 55 6.93 0.32 10.01
C SER A 55 7.22 -1.03 10.67
N ASP A 56 7.90 -1.93 9.95
CA ASP A 56 8.29 -3.25 10.44
C ASP A 56 9.18 -3.15 11.70
N ALA A 57 10.14 -2.22 11.72
CA ALA A 57 10.99 -1.97 12.88
C ALA A 57 10.19 -1.49 14.10
N ARG A 58 9.25 -0.54 13.91
CA ARG A 58 8.36 -0.07 14.98
C ARG A 58 7.46 -1.19 15.53
N GLN A 59 6.91 -2.03 14.65
CA GLN A 59 6.09 -3.18 15.05
C GLN A 59 6.90 -4.22 15.83
N ALA A 60 8.15 -4.48 15.42
CA ALA A 60 9.05 -5.38 16.14
C ALA A 60 9.41 -4.85 17.54
N ILE A 61 9.70 -3.55 17.68
CA ILE A 61 9.96 -2.91 18.98
C ILE A 61 8.73 -2.97 19.89
N HIS A 62 7.52 -2.75 19.35
CA HIS A 62 6.28 -2.93 20.09
C HIS A 62 6.13 -4.36 20.64
N ALA A 63 6.32 -5.36 19.79
CA ALA A 63 6.26 -6.76 20.18
C ALA A 63 7.33 -7.15 21.24
N ALA A 64 8.51 -6.52 21.21
CA ALA A 64 9.54 -6.69 22.23
C ALA A 64 9.11 -6.10 23.59
N ARG A 65 8.49 -4.91 23.60
CA ARG A 65 7.95 -4.30 24.83
C ARG A 65 6.76 -5.08 25.39
N GLU A 66 5.89 -5.62 24.54
CA GLU A 66 4.80 -6.54 24.93
C GLU A 66 5.34 -7.83 25.59
N ALA A 67 6.48 -8.35 25.11
CA ALA A 67 7.20 -9.45 25.75
C ALA A 67 8.01 -9.04 27.01
N HIS A 68 7.88 -7.79 27.48
CA HIS A 68 8.62 -7.22 28.61
C HIS A 68 10.15 -7.19 28.43
N ALA A 69 10.65 -7.01 27.21
CA ALA A 69 12.10 -6.89 26.95
C ALA A 69 12.80 -5.80 27.77
N GLU A 70 12.09 -4.74 28.18
CA GLU A 70 12.60 -3.70 29.11
C GLU A 70 13.18 -4.28 30.42
N ARG A 71 12.63 -5.40 30.92
CA ARG A 71 13.08 -6.07 32.15
C ARG A 71 14.03 -7.24 31.90
N HIS A 72 13.88 -7.90 30.76
CA HIS A 72 14.46 -9.22 30.50
C HIS A 72 15.56 -9.22 29.42
N ALA A 73 15.60 -8.18 28.57
CA ALA A 73 16.47 -8.08 27.40
C ALA A 73 16.78 -6.62 27.01
N SER A 74 16.89 -5.73 28.01
CA SER A 74 16.97 -4.27 27.81
C SER A 74 18.05 -3.86 26.82
N GLN A 75 19.24 -4.46 26.91
CA GLN A 75 20.37 -4.19 26.00
C GLN A 75 20.00 -4.34 24.51
N TYR A 76 19.18 -5.32 24.15
CA TYR A 76 18.73 -5.53 22.77
C TYR A 76 17.62 -4.55 22.38
N LEU A 77 16.76 -4.17 23.32
CA LEU A 77 15.71 -3.17 23.11
C LEU A 77 16.31 -1.77 22.90
N ASP A 78 17.22 -1.34 23.79
CA ASP A 78 17.96 -0.09 23.70
C ASP A 78 18.72 0.01 22.36
N GLN A 79 19.33 -1.10 21.92
CA GLN A 79 20.00 -1.19 20.62
C GLN A 79 19.02 -1.04 19.45
N ALA A 80 17.84 -1.67 19.52
CA ALA A 80 16.81 -1.54 18.50
C ALA A 80 16.28 -0.10 18.37
N GLU A 81 16.03 0.55 19.50
CA GLU A 81 15.57 1.94 19.56
C GLU A 81 16.66 2.90 19.05
N THR A 82 17.91 2.70 19.45
CA THR A 82 19.07 3.46 18.94
C THR A 82 19.21 3.35 17.42
N PHE A 83 19.03 2.15 16.86
CA PHE A 83 19.05 1.96 15.40
C PHE A 83 17.85 2.62 14.72
N LEU A 84 16.64 2.56 15.30
CA LEU A 84 15.47 3.23 14.72
C LEU A 84 15.63 4.76 14.71
N GLU A 85 16.24 5.35 15.73
CA GLU A 85 16.59 6.77 15.72
C GLU A 85 17.64 7.11 14.65
N GLN A 86 18.70 6.31 14.50
CA GLN A 86 19.69 6.50 13.45
C GLN A 86 19.04 6.42 12.07
N ALA A 87 18.10 5.48 11.90
CA ALA A 87 17.32 5.32 10.68
C ALA A 87 16.44 6.55 10.39
N ALA A 88 15.77 7.09 11.41
CA ALA A 88 14.94 8.29 11.29
C ALA A 88 15.79 9.52 10.89
N ARG A 89 16.93 9.75 11.56
CA ARG A 89 17.86 10.83 11.22
C ARG A 89 18.37 10.71 9.78
N ASP A 90 18.77 9.52 9.33
CA ASP A 90 19.20 9.33 7.95
C ASP A 90 18.05 9.57 6.94
N LEU A 91 16.81 9.21 7.29
CA LEU A 91 15.63 9.47 6.45
C LEU A 91 15.34 10.97 6.32
N GLU A 92 15.49 11.75 7.39
CA GLU A 92 15.38 13.23 7.38
C GLU A 92 16.43 13.90 6.48
N HIS A 93 17.64 13.32 6.40
CA HIS A 93 18.72 13.81 5.54
C HIS A 93 18.63 13.31 4.08
N GLY A 94 17.63 12.47 3.74
CA GLY A 94 17.49 11.87 2.41
C GLY A 94 18.42 10.67 2.15
N GLU A 95 19.14 10.19 3.17
CA GLU A 95 20.07 9.06 3.13
C GLU A 95 19.33 7.71 3.15
N TYR A 96 18.40 7.51 2.21
CA TYR A 96 17.42 6.40 2.23
C TYR A 96 18.05 5.00 2.35
N GLU A 97 19.21 4.77 1.74
CA GLU A 97 19.89 3.46 1.82
C GLU A 97 20.67 3.24 3.12
N ARG A 98 20.97 4.31 3.88
CA ARG A 98 21.48 4.19 5.25
C ARG A 98 20.31 4.02 6.22
N ALA A 99 19.25 4.80 6.04
CA ALA A 99 17.98 4.66 6.76
C ALA A 99 17.39 3.25 6.65
N ARG A 100 17.36 2.66 5.44
CA ARG A 100 16.91 1.28 5.20
C ARG A 100 17.72 0.27 6.02
N ARG A 101 19.06 0.37 6.00
CA ARG A 101 19.96 -0.52 6.74
C ARG A 101 19.74 -0.43 8.25
N TYR A 102 19.63 0.78 8.80
CA TYR A 102 19.35 0.95 10.22
C TYR A 102 17.94 0.49 10.62
N ALA A 103 16.93 0.65 9.76
CA ALA A 103 15.60 0.09 10.01
C ALA A 103 15.62 -1.45 10.08
N THR A 104 16.30 -2.13 9.14
CA THR A 104 16.46 -3.58 9.18
C THR A 104 17.27 -4.03 10.41
N ALA A 105 18.30 -3.29 10.81
CA ALA A 105 19.06 -3.56 12.03
C ALA A 105 18.20 -3.38 13.31
N ALA A 106 17.38 -2.34 13.38
CA ALA A 106 16.43 -2.10 14.46
C ALA A 106 15.42 -3.25 14.59
N LYS A 107 14.83 -3.67 13.46
CA LYS A 107 13.92 -4.82 13.38
C LYS A 107 14.58 -6.10 13.89
N ALA A 108 15.82 -6.38 13.49
CA ALA A 108 16.56 -7.56 13.93
C ALA A 108 16.86 -7.55 15.43
N ALA A 109 17.37 -6.43 15.95
CA ALA A 109 17.64 -6.25 17.39
C ALA A 109 16.37 -6.38 18.24
N ALA A 110 15.23 -5.84 17.78
CA ALA A 110 13.95 -5.96 18.46
C ALA A 110 13.41 -7.40 18.49
N ILE A 111 13.60 -8.16 17.41
CA ILE A 111 13.27 -9.60 17.41
C ILE A 111 14.13 -10.34 18.44
N SER A 112 15.45 -10.09 18.49
CA SER A 112 16.31 -10.65 19.53
C SER A 112 15.86 -10.24 20.93
N ALA A 113 15.51 -8.98 21.15
CA ALA A 113 15.01 -8.48 22.44
C ALA A 113 13.75 -9.24 22.90
N ARG A 114 12.77 -9.40 22.00
CA ARG A 114 11.55 -10.18 22.26
C ARG A 114 11.89 -11.63 22.59
N ASP A 115 12.72 -12.28 21.78
CA ASP A 115 12.97 -13.71 21.89
C ASP A 115 13.79 -14.04 23.17
N HIS A 116 14.74 -13.18 23.56
CA HIS A 116 15.43 -13.26 24.85
C HIS A 116 14.48 -13.01 26.04
N ALA A 117 13.52 -12.09 25.90
CA ALA A 117 12.54 -11.83 26.94
C ALA A 117 11.61 -13.02 27.17
N LEU A 118 11.10 -13.63 26.09
CA LEU A 118 10.27 -14.83 26.14
C LEU A 118 11.03 -16.06 26.67
N ALA A 119 12.34 -16.15 26.44
CA ALA A 119 13.18 -17.25 26.94
C ALA A 119 13.57 -17.13 28.43
N THR A 120 13.50 -15.93 29.02
CA THR A 120 13.85 -15.67 30.43
C THR A 120 12.65 -15.37 31.33
N ALA A 121 11.46 -15.29 30.74
CA ALA A 121 10.17 -15.25 31.45
C ALA A 121 9.58 -16.65 31.73
N GLN A 122 10.31 -17.72 31.37
CA GLN A 122 9.98 -19.13 31.61
C GLN A 122 10.76 -19.69 32.81
#